data_AF-D8RMN5-F1
#
_entry.id   AF-D8RMN5-F1
#
_cell.length_a   1.000
_cell.length_b   1.000
_cell.length_c   1.000
_cell.angle_alpha   90.00
_cell.angle_beta   90.00
_cell.angle_gamma   90.00
#
_symmetry.space_group_name_H-M   'P 1'
#
loop_
_entity.id
_entity.type
_entity.pdbx_description
1 polymer ?
#
loop_
_entity_poly.entity_id
_entity_poly.type
_entity_poly.pdbx_seq_one_letter_code
_entity_poly.pdbx_strand_id
1 'polypeptide(L)'
;MELRAEEIEARAEEAAFREEMHRFSELNRRDVEEKSEHLRSLSWITGLVTSFTMTAPVEFNTPKSIRAGRLMPYAICTAIVPTLMTTSTIICVYLLGCILRMGKSFVSEHAEEEFMALCHSYAESAAPSQPPPVPSRTFQNFWAARCKDYWNTAFSLFFWGVSFFLALLCTMGFIKFSDDRVALSFTTVIGISFVAWLGIQVKWGYYLKKEYESLSEPVSSHPVPKVLAPDDPYRWHLRPSPDSQAPVSSVTPVLEEAIAIV
;
A
#
# COMPACT_ATOMS: atom_id res chain seq x y z
N MET A 1 -15.31 -32.13 -36.78
CA MET A 1 -14.12 -32.25 -35.90
C MET A 1 -13.90 -30.97 -35.11
N GLU A 2 -14.19 -29.83 -35.74
CA GLU A 2 -14.21 -28.44 -35.24
C GLU A 2 -14.80 -28.29 -33.83
N LEU A 3 -15.94 -28.91 -33.52
CA LEU A 3 -16.60 -28.76 -32.21
C LEU A 3 -15.69 -29.15 -31.02
N ARG A 4 -14.75 -30.09 -31.20
CA ARG A 4 -13.74 -30.41 -30.18
C ARG A 4 -12.58 -29.41 -30.15
N ALA A 5 -12.29 -28.71 -31.25
CA ALA A 5 -11.33 -27.61 -31.27
C ALA A 5 -11.91 -26.37 -30.57
N GLU A 6 -13.15 -26.00 -30.86
CA GLU A 6 -13.89 -24.93 -30.17
C GLU A 6 -13.94 -25.18 -28.64
N GLU A 7 -14.21 -26.42 -28.21
CA GLU A 7 -14.15 -26.83 -26.79
C GLU A 7 -12.76 -26.77 -26.15
N ILE A 8 -11.68 -26.78 -26.94
CA ILE A 8 -10.29 -26.69 -26.45
C ILE A 8 -9.84 -25.23 -26.40
N GLU A 9 -10.22 -24.44 -27.41
CA GLU A 9 -9.92 -23.01 -27.53
C GLU A 9 -10.58 -22.23 -26.38
N ALA A 10 -11.89 -22.39 -26.17
CA ALA A 10 -12.60 -21.76 -25.05
C ALA A 10 -12.00 -22.10 -23.68
N ARG A 11 -11.51 -23.34 -23.47
CA ARG A 11 -10.85 -23.74 -22.22
C ARG A 11 -9.45 -23.13 -22.06
N ALA A 12 -8.76 -22.85 -23.16
CA ALA A 12 -7.48 -22.14 -23.12
C ALA A 12 -7.68 -20.66 -22.76
N GLU A 13 -8.73 -20.04 -23.28
CA GLU A 13 -9.14 -18.66 -22.95
C GLU A 13 -9.59 -18.56 -21.47
N GLU A 14 -10.46 -19.47 -20.99
CA GLU A 14 -10.84 -19.56 -19.57
C GLU A 14 -9.63 -19.71 -18.63
N ALA A 15 -8.60 -20.45 -19.05
CA ALA A 15 -7.38 -20.65 -18.27
C ALA A 15 -6.51 -19.37 -18.24
N ALA A 16 -6.29 -18.73 -19.39
CA ALA A 16 -5.52 -17.49 -19.50
C ALA A 16 -6.16 -16.32 -18.73
N PHE A 17 -7.51 -16.20 -18.80
CA PHE A 17 -8.25 -15.22 -18.01
C PHE A 17 -8.06 -15.45 -16.50
N ARG A 18 -8.13 -16.71 -16.05
CA ARG A 18 -7.94 -17.06 -14.63
C ARG A 18 -6.52 -16.78 -14.16
N GLU A 19 -5.51 -16.92 -15.02
CA GLU A 19 -4.13 -16.54 -14.70
C GLU A 19 -3.97 -15.03 -14.46
N GLU A 20 -4.55 -14.17 -15.32
CA GLU A 20 -4.48 -12.71 -15.13
C GLU A 20 -5.34 -12.25 -13.93
N MET A 21 -6.46 -12.90 -13.63
CA MET A 21 -7.21 -12.67 -12.38
C MET A 21 -6.43 -13.12 -11.14
N HIS A 22 -5.72 -14.25 -11.20
CA HIS A 22 -4.78 -14.67 -10.15
C HIS A 22 -3.65 -13.64 -9.98
N ARG A 23 -3.16 -13.04 -11.06
CA ARG A 23 -2.16 -11.97 -11.03
C ARG A 23 -2.69 -10.68 -10.39
N PHE A 24 -3.91 -10.24 -10.71
CA PHE A 24 -4.53 -9.08 -10.08
C PHE A 24 -4.81 -9.30 -8.59
N SER A 25 -5.28 -10.48 -8.20
CA SER A 25 -5.48 -10.83 -6.78
C SER A 25 -4.14 -10.98 -6.03
N GLU A 26 -3.10 -11.54 -6.65
CA GLU A 26 -1.71 -11.54 -6.15
C GLU A 26 -1.19 -10.12 -5.90
N LEU A 27 -1.40 -9.18 -6.83
CA LEU A 27 -0.98 -7.79 -6.68
C LEU A 27 -1.71 -7.10 -5.52
N ASN A 28 -3.04 -7.20 -5.45
CA ASN A 28 -3.82 -6.66 -4.33
C ASN A 28 -3.41 -7.30 -2.98
N ARG A 29 -3.08 -8.60 -2.97
CA ARG A 29 -2.57 -9.31 -1.78
C ARG A 29 -1.22 -8.76 -1.32
N ARG A 30 -0.29 -8.50 -2.25
CA ARG A 30 1.04 -7.93 -1.97
C ARG A 30 0.96 -6.49 -1.47
N ASP A 31 0.12 -5.64 -2.06
CA ASP A 31 -0.13 -4.28 -1.58
C ASP A 31 -0.70 -4.29 -0.15
N VAL A 32 -1.67 -5.16 0.12
CA VAL A 32 -2.26 -5.40 1.45
C VAL A 32 -1.19 -5.84 2.46
N GLU A 33 -0.32 -6.77 2.07
CA GLU A 33 0.75 -7.32 2.90
C GLU A 33 1.77 -6.22 3.25
N GLU A 34 2.26 -5.47 2.25
CA GLU A 34 3.20 -4.35 2.41
C GLU A 34 2.66 -3.25 3.34
N LYS A 35 1.41 -2.79 3.16
CA LYS A 35 0.83 -1.79 4.09
C LYS A 35 0.61 -2.38 5.49
N SER A 36 0.33 -3.69 5.61
CA SER A 36 0.21 -4.36 6.91
C SER A 36 1.54 -4.45 7.66
N GLU A 37 2.65 -4.67 6.95
CA GLU A 37 4.00 -4.68 7.53
C GLU A 37 4.44 -3.29 7.96
N HIS A 38 4.17 -2.26 7.15
CA HIS A 38 4.39 -0.86 7.52
C HIS A 38 3.62 -0.47 8.79
N LEU A 39 2.34 -0.85 8.91
CA LEU A 39 1.53 -0.64 10.11
C LEU A 39 2.07 -1.40 11.33
N ARG A 40 2.48 -2.67 11.16
CA ARG A 40 3.03 -3.53 12.22
C ARG A 40 4.37 -3.00 12.74
N SER A 41 5.26 -2.59 11.83
CA SER A 41 6.57 -2.00 12.15
C SER A 41 6.42 -0.67 12.90
N LEU A 42 5.55 0.21 12.40
CA LEU A 42 5.23 1.49 13.06
C LEU A 42 4.67 1.27 14.47
N SER A 43 3.72 0.33 14.63
CA SER A 43 3.14 -0.05 15.92
C SER A 43 4.13 -0.66 16.93
N TRP A 44 5.23 -1.25 16.45
CA TRP A 44 6.28 -1.79 17.32
C TRP A 44 7.21 -0.67 17.81
N ILE A 45 7.62 0.23 16.92
CA ILE A 45 8.48 1.37 17.24
C ILE A 45 7.77 2.35 18.18
N THR A 46 6.49 2.66 17.95
CA THR A 46 5.69 3.48 18.88
C THR A 46 5.61 2.84 20.27
N GLY A 47 5.40 1.52 20.35
CA GLY A 47 5.35 0.77 21.60
C GLY A 47 6.66 0.86 22.40
N LEU A 48 7.81 0.72 21.74
CA LEU A 48 9.13 0.88 22.36
C LEU A 48 9.35 2.31 22.90
N VAL A 49 9.09 3.34 22.10
CA VAL A 49 9.27 4.75 22.51
C VAL A 49 8.32 5.11 23.66
N THR A 50 7.07 4.65 23.60
CA THR A 50 6.07 4.83 24.68
C THR A 50 6.55 4.19 25.97
N SER A 51 6.99 2.93 25.91
CA SER A 51 7.43 2.17 27.09
C SER A 51 8.63 2.82 27.77
N PHE A 52 9.67 3.17 27.00
CA PHE A 52 10.84 3.89 27.52
C PHE A 52 10.48 5.26 28.12
N THR A 53 9.55 5.99 27.48
CA THR A 53 9.12 7.30 27.99
C THR A 53 8.33 7.19 29.29
N MET A 54 7.57 6.10 29.49
CA MET A 54 6.83 5.85 30.73
C MET A 54 7.71 5.35 31.88
N THR A 55 8.79 4.60 31.61
CA THR A 55 9.69 4.13 32.68
C THR A 55 10.70 5.18 33.12
N ALA A 56 11.19 6.03 32.21
CA ALA A 56 12.19 7.05 32.52
C ALA A 56 11.88 7.91 33.78
N PRO A 57 10.68 8.48 33.97
CA PRO A 57 10.36 9.29 35.16
C PRO A 57 10.39 8.51 36.48
N VAL A 58 10.21 7.19 36.45
CA VAL A 58 10.24 6.32 37.63
C VAL A 58 11.69 6.03 38.03
N GLU A 59 12.56 5.79 37.06
CA GLU A 59 14.00 5.54 37.27
C GLU A 59 14.77 6.82 37.65
N PHE A 60 14.37 7.99 37.13
CA PHE A 60 15.05 9.25 37.40
C PHE A 60 14.67 9.88 38.74
N ASN A 61 15.26 9.32 39.81
CA ASN A 61 15.41 9.96 41.10
C ASN A 61 16.04 11.37 40.94
N THR A 62 15.19 12.40 40.98
CA THR A 62 15.59 13.80 40.78
C THR A 62 16.10 14.43 42.08
N PRO A 63 17.24 15.14 42.08
CA PRO A 63 17.72 15.83 43.28
C PRO A 63 16.76 16.96 43.69
N LYS A 64 16.42 17.00 44.98
CA LYS A 64 15.37 17.85 45.57
C LYS A 64 15.59 19.37 45.46
N SER A 65 16.70 19.82 44.88
CA SER A 65 17.10 21.22 44.73
C SER A 65 16.88 21.81 43.32
N ILE A 66 16.31 21.04 42.37
CA ILE A 66 16.09 21.53 41.00
C ILE A 66 15.07 22.67 40.96
N ARG A 67 15.44 23.77 40.29
CA ARG A 67 14.54 24.90 40.00
C ARG A 67 13.34 24.44 39.15
N ALA A 68 12.12 24.61 39.66
CA ALA A 68 10.87 24.12 39.05
C ALA A 68 10.71 24.42 37.54
N GLY A 69 11.21 25.58 37.07
CA GLY A 69 11.20 25.94 35.64
C GLY A 69 11.97 24.98 34.71
N ARG A 70 12.90 24.15 35.22
CA ARG A 70 13.53 23.07 34.46
C ARG A 70 12.68 21.79 34.42
N LEU A 71 11.89 21.54 35.47
CA LEU A 71 11.08 20.34 35.63
C LEU A 71 9.78 20.40 34.82
N MET A 72 9.18 21.59 34.71
CA MET A 72 7.97 21.85 33.91
C MET A 72 8.03 21.32 32.45
N PRO A 73 9.02 21.70 31.61
CA PRO A 73 9.08 21.22 30.23
C PRO A 73 9.32 19.71 30.13
N TYR A 74 10.10 19.13 31.05
CA TYR A 74 10.30 17.68 31.12
C TYR A 74 8.98 16.95 31.40
N ALA A 75 8.21 17.38 32.41
CA ALA A 75 6.91 16.80 32.73
C ALA A 75 5.90 16.93 31.58
N ILE A 76 5.88 18.08 30.88
CA ILE A 76 5.01 18.33 29.72
C ILE A 76 5.35 17.39 28.56
N CYS A 77 6.63 17.29 28.17
CA CYS A 77 7.06 16.37 27.11
C CYS A 77 6.83 14.90 27.49
N THR A 78 7.02 14.55 28.77
CA THR A 78 6.77 13.21 29.33
C THR A 78 5.30 12.80 29.21
N ALA A 79 4.35 13.74 29.34
CA ALA A 79 2.93 13.46 29.14
C ALA A 79 2.57 13.41 27.64
N ILE A 80 3.08 14.34 26.83
CA ILE A 80 2.72 14.47 25.41
C ILE A 80 3.19 13.27 24.58
N VAL A 81 4.42 12.78 24.78
CA VAL A 81 5.00 11.71 23.94
C VAL A 81 4.22 10.40 24.01
N PRO A 82 3.91 9.82 25.19
CA PRO A 82 3.08 8.62 25.28
C PRO A 82 1.68 8.82 24.70
N THR A 83 1.07 10.00 24.89
CA THR A 83 -0.26 10.28 24.31
C THR A 83 -0.23 10.26 22.78
N LEU A 84 0.69 11.01 22.15
CA LEU A 84 0.82 11.04 20.68
C LEU A 84 1.13 9.66 20.10
N MET A 85 2.08 8.93 20.71
CA MET A 85 2.45 7.59 20.27
C MET A 85 1.33 6.56 20.48
N THR A 86 0.59 6.63 21.58
CA THR A 86 -0.53 5.73 21.84
C THR A 86 -1.69 5.99 20.88
N THR A 87 -2.04 7.26 20.62
CA THR A 87 -3.07 7.61 19.62
C THR A 87 -2.66 7.16 18.22
N SER A 88 -1.40 7.38 17.82
CA SER A 88 -0.86 6.84 16.56
C SER A 88 -1.00 5.32 16.49
N THR A 89 -0.64 4.60 17.57
CA THR A 89 -0.69 3.13 17.63
C THR A 89 -2.13 2.61 17.51
N ILE A 90 -3.07 3.25 18.21
CA ILE A 90 -4.50 2.90 18.15
C ILE A 90 -5.03 3.04 16.72
N ILE A 91 -4.71 4.14 16.02
CA ILE A 91 -5.10 4.32 14.61
C ILE A 91 -4.46 3.23 13.73
N CYS A 92 -3.18 2.90 13.95
CA CYS A 92 -2.52 1.83 13.20
C CYS A 92 -3.18 0.45 13.41
N VAL A 93 -3.61 0.12 14.64
CA VAL A 93 -4.33 -1.12 14.95
C VAL A 93 -5.70 -1.15 14.28
N TYR A 94 -6.45 -0.04 14.28
CA TYR A 94 -7.72 0.04 13.57
C TYR A 94 -7.54 -0.07 12.04
N LEU A 95 -6.55 0.60 11.46
CA LEU A 95 -6.22 0.49 10.04
C LEU A 95 -5.86 -0.96 9.66
N LEU A 96 -5.00 -1.62 10.45
CA LEU A 96 -4.64 -3.02 10.25
C LEU A 96 -5.88 -3.94 10.32
N GLY A 97 -6.77 -3.70 11.28
CA GLY A 97 -8.05 -4.42 11.38
C GLY A 97 -8.97 -4.21 10.17
N CYS A 98 -9.02 -2.98 9.63
CA CYS A 98 -9.77 -2.67 8.41
C CYS A 98 -9.18 -3.35 7.17
N ILE A 99 -7.85 -3.31 7.00
CA ILE A 99 -7.14 -4.02 5.91
C ILE A 99 -7.40 -5.52 5.98
N LEU A 100 -7.17 -6.16 7.14
CA LEU A 100 -7.34 -7.61 7.31
C LEU A 100 -8.80 -8.07 7.14
N ARG A 101 -9.78 -7.18 7.39
CA ARG A 101 -11.20 -7.45 7.10
C ARG A 101 -11.49 -7.35 5.60
N MET A 102 -11.01 -6.32 4.91
CA MET A 102 -11.29 -6.13 3.48
C MET A 102 -10.45 -7.03 2.57
N GLY A 103 -9.24 -7.45 2.99
CA GLY A 103 -8.42 -8.42 2.28
C GLY A 103 -9.16 -9.74 1.98
N LYS A 104 -10.04 -10.16 2.89
CA LYS A 104 -10.92 -11.34 2.69
C LYS A 104 -12.04 -11.10 1.67
N SER A 105 -12.39 -9.85 1.38
CA SER A 105 -13.41 -9.47 0.40
C SER A 105 -12.84 -9.22 -0.99
N PHE A 106 -11.56 -8.87 -1.11
CA PHE A 106 -10.89 -8.74 -2.42
C PHE A 106 -10.52 -10.10 -3.04
N VAL A 107 -10.63 -11.19 -2.27
CA VAL A 107 -10.39 -12.58 -2.69
C VAL A 107 -11.70 -13.39 -2.62
N SER A 108 -12.87 -12.74 -2.62
CA SER A 108 -14.16 -13.43 -2.61
C SER A 108 -14.73 -13.57 -4.02
N GLU A 109 -15.29 -14.74 -4.31
CA GLU A 109 -16.01 -15.15 -5.53
C GLU A 109 -16.97 -14.07 -6.06
N HIS A 110 -17.67 -13.36 -5.18
CA HIS A 110 -18.59 -12.26 -5.57
C HIS A 110 -17.90 -11.04 -6.24
N ALA A 111 -16.61 -10.83 -6.02
CA ALA A 111 -15.83 -9.80 -6.73
C ALA A 111 -15.38 -10.28 -8.13
N GLU A 112 -15.25 -11.60 -8.32
CA GLU A 112 -15.03 -12.24 -9.61
C GLU A 112 -16.32 -12.21 -10.44
N GLU A 113 -17.48 -12.50 -9.82
CA GLU A 113 -18.82 -12.34 -10.44
C GLU A 113 -19.08 -10.92 -10.96
N GLU A 114 -18.86 -9.88 -10.14
CA GLU A 114 -19.05 -8.49 -10.57
C GLU A 114 -18.12 -8.10 -11.73
N PHE A 115 -16.90 -8.65 -11.77
CA PHE A 115 -15.97 -8.40 -12.87
C PHE A 115 -16.36 -9.17 -14.15
N MET A 116 -16.76 -10.44 -14.04
CA MET A 116 -17.27 -11.22 -15.18
C MET A 116 -18.49 -10.55 -15.82
N ALA A 117 -19.39 -9.96 -15.04
CA ALA A 117 -20.52 -9.21 -15.57
C ALA A 117 -20.11 -7.96 -16.36
N LEU A 118 -19.10 -7.21 -15.89
CA LEU A 118 -18.54 -6.06 -16.60
C LEU A 118 -17.86 -6.50 -17.91
N CYS A 119 -17.05 -7.56 -17.86
CA CYS A 119 -16.35 -8.12 -19.02
C CYS A 119 -17.31 -8.66 -20.09
N HIS A 120 -18.41 -9.33 -19.69
CA HIS A 120 -19.50 -9.74 -20.58
C HIS A 120 -20.13 -8.53 -21.27
N SER A 121 -20.50 -7.50 -20.51
CA SER A 121 -21.11 -6.28 -21.08
C SER A 121 -20.19 -5.51 -22.02
N TYR A 122 -18.87 -5.55 -21.80
CA TYR A 122 -17.87 -4.98 -22.70
C TYR A 122 -17.79 -5.78 -24.01
N ALA A 123 -17.70 -7.11 -23.93
CA ALA A 123 -17.63 -7.99 -25.11
C ALA A 123 -18.88 -7.85 -26.00
N GLU A 124 -20.07 -7.78 -25.40
CA GLU A 124 -21.33 -7.53 -26.12
C GLU A 124 -21.39 -6.13 -26.75
N SER A 125 -20.67 -5.14 -26.19
CA SER A 125 -20.69 -3.77 -26.71
C SER A 125 -19.86 -3.55 -27.98
N ALA A 126 -18.88 -4.43 -28.24
CA ALA A 126 -18.09 -4.53 -29.47
C ALA A 126 -17.55 -3.19 -30.04
N ALA A 127 -17.23 -2.23 -29.17
CA ALA A 127 -16.81 -0.88 -29.54
C ALA A 127 -15.29 -0.69 -29.38
N PRO A 128 -14.48 -0.79 -30.46
CA PRO A 128 -13.00 -0.82 -30.40
C PRO A 128 -12.34 0.53 -30.05
N SER A 129 -13.10 1.45 -29.44
CA SER A 129 -12.64 2.76 -28.96
C SER A 129 -12.75 2.91 -27.43
N GLN A 130 -13.36 1.95 -26.73
CA GLN A 130 -13.41 1.96 -25.26
C GLN A 130 -12.22 1.20 -24.66
N PRO A 131 -11.65 1.65 -23.52
CA PRO A 131 -10.63 0.89 -22.81
C PRO A 131 -11.26 -0.38 -22.18
N PRO A 132 -10.47 -1.45 -22.02
CA PRO A 132 -10.97 -2.69 -21.43
C PRO A 132 -11.39 -2.50 -19.95
N PRO A 133 -12.36 -3.28 -19.46
CA PRO A 133 -12.87 -3.16 -18.10
C PRO A 133 -11.80 -3.50 -17.06
N VAL A 134 -11.63 -2.60 -16.09
CA VAL A 134 -10.71 -2.73 -14.95
C VAL A 134 -11.51 -3.08 -13.70
N PRO A 135 -11.06 -4.02 -12.83
CA PRO A 135 -11.77 -4.37 -11.62
C PRO A 135 -11.98 -3.15 -10.71
N SER A 136 -13.26 -2.81 -10.43
CA SER A 136 -13.65 -1.58 -9.74
C SER A 136 -13.18 -1.51 -8.27
N ARG A 137 -13.13 -2.67 -7.60
CA ARG A 137 -12.78 -2.83 -6.18
C ARG A 137 -11.30 -3.16 -5.96
N THR A 138 -10.39 -2.33 -6.46
CA THR A 138 -8.97 -2.45 -6.09
C THR A 138 -8.74 -2.06 -4.62
N PHE A 139 -7.72 -2.64 -3.99
CA PHE A 139 -7.26 -2.23 -2.66
C PHE A 139 -6.85 -0.75 -2.64
N GLN A 140 -6.23 -0.25 -3.73
CA GLN A 140 -5.77 1.14 -3.83
C GLN A 140 -6.95 2.13 -3.80
N ASN A 141 -8.06 1.84 -4.49
CA ASN A 141 -9.28 2.66 -4.45
C ASN A 141 -9.87 2.72 -3.03
N PHE A 142 -9.93 1.57 -2.33
CA PHE A 142 -10.38 1.52 -0.94
C PHE A 142 -9.44 2.29 0.02
N TRP A 143 -8.13 2.11 -0.14
CA TRP A 143 -7.11 2.77 0.67
C TRP A 143 -7.16 4.29 0.51
N ALA A 144 -7.24 4.77 -0.73
CA ALA A 144 -7.40 6.18 -1.06
C ALA A 144 -8.66 6.79 -0.47
N ALA A 145 -9.80 6.11 -0.59
CA ALA A 145 -11.11 6.63 -0.18
C ALA A 145 -11.40 6.56 1.34
N ARG A 146 -10.68 5.73 2.11
CA ARG A 146 -10.99 5.53 3.55
C ARG A 146 -9.80 5.43 4.51
N CYS A 147 -8.60 5.09 4.04
CA CYS A 147 -7.46 4.84 4.93
C CYS A 147 -6.38 5.92 4.88
N LYS A 148 -6.18 6.56 3.72
CA LYS A 148 -5.14 7.58 3.45
C LYS A 148 -5.11 8.69 4.51
N ASP A 149 -6.27 9.24 4.89
CA ASP A 149 -6.35 10.35 5.86
C ASP A 149 -6.03 9.94 7.30
N TYR A 150 -6.53 8.77 7.74
CA TYR A 150 -6.20 8.21 9.05
C TYR A 150 -4.73 7.77 9.12
N TRP A 151 -4.18 7.23 8.03
CA TRP A 151 -2.76 6.91 7.89
C TRP A 151 -1.90 8.17 8.00
N ASN A 152 -2.21 9.21 7.22
CA ASN A 152 -1.53 10.50 7.28
C ASN A 152 -1.60 11.12 8.68
N THR A 153 -2.73 10.98 9.37
CA THR A 153 -2.92 11.43 10.75
C THR A 153 -2.04 10.65 11.73
N ALA A 154 -2.05 9.31 11.67
CA ALA A 154 -1.20 8.46 12.51
C ALA A 154 0.30 8.75 12.28
N PHE A 155 0.73 8.84 11.02
CA PHE A 155 2.11 9.14 10.64
C PHE A 155 2.54 10.54 11.11
N SER A 156 1.64 11.53 11.04
CA SER A 156 1.88 12.87 11.60
C SER A 156 2.00 12.86 13.13
N LEU A 157 1.12 12.12 13.83
CA LEU A 157 1.19 11.94 15.28
C LEU A 157 2.48 11.23 15.71
N PHE A 158 2.95 10.24 14.96
CA PHE A 158 4.25 9.60 15.15
C PHE A 158 5.41 10.60 14.96
N PHE A 159 5.41 11.39 13.89
CA PHE A 159 6.47 12.40 13.66
C PHE A 159 6.55 13.45 14.77
N TRP A 160 5.42 13.97 15.22
CA TRP A 160 5.38 14.87 16.38
C TRP A 160 5.81 14.14 17.66
N GLY A 161 5.37 12.89 17.86
CA GLY A 161 5.81 12.03 18.97
C GLY A 161 7.33 11.86 19.04
N VAL A 162 8.01 11.51 17.94
CA VAL A 162 9.48 11.40 17.91
C VAL A 162 10.14 12.76 18.14
N SER A 163 9.57 13.83 17.60
CA SER A 163 10.10 15.20 17.77
C SER A 163 10.04 15.65 19.24
N PHE A 164 8.91 15.42 19.92
CA PHE A 164 8.78 15.65 21.36
C PHE A 164 9.62 14.66 22.20
N PHE A 165 9.88 13.44 21.72
CA PHE A 165 10.76 12.48 22.38
C PHE A 165 12.23 12.92 22.38
N LEU A 166 12.72 13.44 21.26
CA LEU A 166 14.06 14.03 21.19
C LEU A 166 14.16 15.29 22.08
N ALA A 167 13.12 16.13 22.12
CA ALA A 167 13.05 17.26 23.04
C ALA A 167 13.03 16.82 24.52
N LEU A 168 12.31 15.74 24.85
CA LEU A 168 12.30 15.13 26.18
C LEU A 168 13.72 14.71 26.60
N LEU A 169 14.45 14.00 25.74
CA LEU A 169 15.83 13.59 26.02
C LEU A 169 16.74 14.79 26.28
N CYS A 170 16.63 15.89 25.52
CA CYS A 170 17.35 17.14 25.82
C CYS A 170 17.04 17.67 27.24
N THR A 171 15.76 17.78 27.62
CA THR A 171 15.38 18.26 28.97
C THR A 171 15.87 17.32 30.07
N MET A 172 15.86 16.00 29.83
CA MET A 172 16.34 14.97 30.75
C MET A 172 17.85 15.09 30.99
N GLY A 173 18.62 15.44 29.96
CA GLY A 173 20.06 15.75 30.08
C GLY A 173 20.34 16.91 31.04
N PHE A 174 19.67 18.05 30.86
CA PHE A 174 19.78 19.23 31.73
C PHE A 174 19.24 19.04 33.17
N ILE A 175 18.47 17.97 33.40
CA ILE A 175 17.99 17.57 34.73
C ILE A 175 18.97 16.61 35.42
N LYS A 176 19.56 15.67 34.67
CA LYS A 176 20.43 14.63 35.24
C LYS A 176 21.88 15.09 35.43
N PHE A 177 22.42 15.86 34.50
CA PHE A 177 23.82 16.33 34.57
C PHE A 177 23.89 17.69 35.26
N SER A 178 24.47 17.72 36.47
CA SER A 178 24.73 18.95 37.22
C SER A 178 26.03 19.66 36.83
N ASP A 179 26.83 19.06 35.94
CA ASP A 179 27.94 19.74 35.24
C ASP A 179 27.43 20.24 33.89
N ASP A 180 27.42 21.56 33.71
CA ASP A 180 26.98 22.23 32.49
C ASP A 180 27.74 21.75 31.24
N ARG A 181 28.99 21.28 31.37
CA ARG A 181 29.79 20.77 30.24
C ARG A 181 29.27 19.44 29.71
N VAL A 182 28.86 18.54 30.60
CA VAL A 182 28.30 17.22 30.23
C VAL A 182 26.84 17.36 29.77
N ALA A 183 26.08 18.26 30.40
CA ALA A 183 24.75 18.62 29.93
C ALA A 183 24.78 19.21 28.50
N LEU A 184 25.73 20.10 28.22
CA LEU A 184 25.89 20.74 26.91
C LEU A 184 26.29 19.75 25.81
N SER A 185 27.27 18.87 26.05
CA SER A 185 27.70 17.90 25.03
C SER A 185 26.60 16.90 24.68
N PHE A 186 25.91 16.36 25.70
CA PHE A 186 24.76 15.46 25.52
C PHE A 186 23.62 16.14 24.73
N THR A 187 23.28 17.39 25.09
CA THR A 187 22.26 18.19 24.39
C THR A 187 22.68 18.48 22.94
N THR A 188 23.97 18.74 22.68
CA THR A 188 24.47 19.02 21.32
C THR A 188 24.30 17.81 20.40
N VAL A 189 24.61 16.61 20.89
CA VAL A 189 24.43 15.36 20.11
C VAL A 189 22.94 15.12 19.79
N ILE A 190 22.04 15.29 20.76
CA ILE A 190 20.59 15.12 20.51
C ILE A 190 20.05 16.24 19.60
N GLY A 191 20.55 17.47 19.73
CA GLY A 191 20.20 18.59 18.87
C GLY A 191 20.58 18.36 17.41
N ILE A 192 21.75 17.77 17.14
CA ILE A 192 22.15 17.35 15.78
C ILE A 192 21.19 16.27 15.25
N SER A 193 20.87 15.25 16.06
CA SER A 193 19.88 14.22 15.70
C SER A 193 18.49 14.79 15.42
N PHE A 194 18.06 15.81 16.16
CA PHE A 194 16.79 16.51 15.96
C PHE A 194 16.77 17.32 14.66
N VAL A 195 17.85 18.04 14.33
CA VAL A 195 17.99 18.75 13.04
C VAL A 195 18.03 17.76 11.87
N ALA A 196 18.74 16.64 12.02
CA ALA A 196 18.76 15.58 11.00
C ALA A 196 17.36 14.96 10.81
N TRP A 197 16.63 14.68 11.90
CA TRP A 197 15.25 14.19 11.86
C TRP A 197 14.31 15.16 11.14
N LEU A 198 14.33 16.45 11.48
CA LEU A 198 13.52 17.46 10.79
C LEU A 198 13.91 17.62 9.31
N GLY A 199 15.21 17.57 8.99
CA GLY A 199 15.68 17.61 7.60
C GLY A 199 15.18 16.43 6.76
N ILE A 200 15.11 15.23 7.35
CA ILE A 200 14.48 14.05 6.77
C ILE A 200 12.98 14.32 6.53
N GLN A 201 12.24 14.82 7.53
CA GLN A 201 10.79 15.03 7.37
C GLN A 201 10.42 16.12 6.38
N VAL A 202 11.15 17.25 6.35
CA VAL A 202 10.91 18.32 5.36
C VAL A 202 11.19 17.82 3.94
N LYS A 203 12.27 17.03 3.76
CA LYS A 203 12.62 16.47 2.44
C LYS A 203 11.59 15.43 1.99
N TRP A 204 11.36 14.38 2.76
CA TRP A 204 10.54 13.24 2.33
C TRP A 204 9.03 13.50 2.43
N GLY A 205 8.58 14.31 3.40
CA GLY A 205 7.18 14.76 3.47
C GLY A 205 6.74 15.57 2.25
N TYR A 206 7.66 16.32 1.63
CA TYR A 206 7.38 17.03 0.37
C TYR A 206 7.22 16.07 -0.81
N TYR A 207 8.09 15.04 -0.93
CA TYR A 207 7.96 14.02 -1.97
C TYR A 207 6.66 13.21 -1.85
N LEU A 208 6.35 12.72 -0.64
CA LEU A 208 5.13 11.96 -0.37
C LEU A 208 3.85 12.72 -0.72
N LYS A 209 3.82 14.05 -0.49
CA LYS A 209 2.68 14.89 -0.89
C LYS A 209 2.56 14.97 -2.42
N LYS A 210 3.66 15.25 -3.12
CA LYS A 210 3.68 15.39 -4.58
C LYS A 210 3.29 14.09 -5.29
N GLU A 211 3.75 12.95 -4.76
CA GLU A 211 3.46 11.63 -5.33
C GLU A 211 1.97 11.26 -5.22
N TYR A 212 1.32 11.56 -4.08
CA TYR A 212 -0.14 11.38 -3.98
C TYR A 212 -0.93 12.42 -4.80
N GLU A 213 -0.37 13.57 -5.21
CA GLU A 213 -1.03 14.45 -6.19
C GLU A 213 -1.04 13.77 -7.59
N SER A 214 0.08 13.22 -8.06
CA SER A 214 0.12 12.45 -9.32
C SER A 214 -0.72 11.16 -9.30
N LEU A 215 -0.87 10.52 -8.13
CA LEU A 215 -1.78 9.39 -7.90
C LEU A 215 -3.23 9.82 -7.53
N SER A 216 -3.61 11.07 -7.81
CA SER A 216 -4.99 11.57 -7.65
C SER A 216 -5.66 12.02 -8.94
N GLU A 217 -4.94 12.04 -10.06
CA GLU A 217 -5.61 11.90 -11.35
C GLU A 217 -6.30 10.53 -11.39
N PRO A 218 -7.52 10.42 -11.94
CA PRO A 218 -8.21 9.13 -12.02
C PRO A 218 -7.37 8.16 -12.86
N VAL A 219 -7.42 6.86 -12.53
CA VAL A 219 -6.70 5.80 -13.26
C VAL A 219 -7.39 5.50 -14.61
N SER A 220 -7.42 6.53 -15.46
CA SER A 220 -7.58 6.40 -16.90
C SER A 220 -6.21 6.05 -17.48
N SER A 221 -6.12 4.90 -18.15
CA SER A 221 -4.88 4.39 -18.73
C SER A 221 -3.68 4.29 -17.77
N HIS A 222 -3.67 3.25 -16.92
CA HIS A 222 -2.47 2.42 -17.00
C HIS A 222 -2.34 1.96 -18.47
N PRO A 223 -1.20 2.16 -19.14
CA PRO A 223 -1.04 1.68 -20.51
C PRO A 223 -1.05 0.15 -20.47
N VAL A 224 -2.16 -0.43 -20.90
CA VAL A 224 -2.28 -1.87 -21.16
C VAL A 224 -1.07 -2.29 -22.00
N PRO A 225 -0.33 -3.34 -21.62
CA PRO A 225 0.81 -3.80 -22.41
C PRO A 225 0.39 -4.01 -23.86
N LYS A 226 1.06 -3.35 -24.80
CA LYS A 226 0.79 -3.50 -26.25
C LYS A 226 1.33 -4.84 -26.74
N VAL A 227 0.73 -5.92 -26.27
CA VAL A 227 1.04 -7.31 -26.58
C VAL A 227 -0.27 -7.96 -27.00
N LEU A 228 -0.35 -8.29 -28.30
CA LEU A 228 -1.49 -8.91 -29.00
C LEU A 228 -2.79 -8.08 -29.04
N ALA A 229 -3.02 -7.48 -30.21
CA ALA A 229 -4.14 -7.93 -31.05
C ALA A 229 -3.52 -8.92 -32.07
N PRO A 230 -4.27 -9.93 -32.59
CA PRO A 230 -5.42 -9.65 -33.45
C PRO A 230 -6.79 -9.76 -32.79
N ASP A 231 -6.90 -10.49 -31.69
CA ASP A 231 -8.18 -10.84 -31.07
C ASP A 231 -8.42 -10.10 -29.74
N ASP A 232 -9.70 -9.76 -29.50
CA ASP A 232 -10.13 -9.06 -28.30
C ASP A 232 -10.08 -10.00 -27.08
N PRO A 233 -9.34 -9.69 -26.00
CA PRO A 233 -9.19 -10.57 -24.83
C PRO A 233 -10.48 -10.79 -24.01
N TYR A 234 -11.61 -10.21 -24.43
CA TYR A 234 -12.94 -10.44 -23.84
C TYR A 234 -13.89 -11.22 -24.78
N ARG A 235 -13.45 -11.56 -26.00
CA ARG A 235 -14.26 -12.19 -27.05
C ARG A 235 -14.90 -13.53 -26.63
N TRP A 236 -14.25 -14.26 -25.73
CA TRP A 236 -14.71 -15.52 -25.13
C TRP A 236 -16.06 -15.43 -24.39
N HIS A 237 -16.50 -14.24 -23.99
CA HIS A 237 -17.85 -14.05 -23.42
C HIS A 237 -18.98 -14.20 -24.45
N LEU A 238 -18.68 -14.04 -25.74
CA LEU A 238 -19.70 -14.12 -26.79
C LEU A 238 -20.09 -15.58 -27.02
N ARG A 239 -21.31 -15.96 -26.61
CA ARG A 239 -21.89 -17.26 -26.94
C ARG A 239 -21.84 -17.47 -28.47
N PRO A 240 -21.31 -18.60 -28.98
CA PRO A 240 -21.21 -18.83 -30.42
C PRO A 240 -22.55 -18.63 -31.13
N SER A 241 -22.58 -17.70 -32.09
CA SER A 241 -23.78 -17.48 -32.91
C SER A 241 -23.96 -18.67 -33.86
N PRO A 242 -25.16 -19.27 -33.96
CA PRO A 242 -25.41 -20.38 -34.88
C PRO A 242 -25.16 -20.01 -36.35
N ASP A 243 -25.25 -18.72 -36.69
CA ASP A 243 -24.98 -18.20 -38.04
C ASP A 243 -23.48 -18.12 -38.38
N SER A 244 -22.58 -18.38 -37.43
CA SER A 244 -21.13 -18.28 -37.64
C SER A 244 -20.49 -19.52 -38.30
N GLN A 245 -21.26 -20.59 -38.57
CA GLN A 245 -20.78 -21.76 -39.32
C GLN A 245 -20.76 -21.51 -40.84
N ALA A 246 -20.01 -20.50 -41.27
CA ALA A 246 -19.57 -20.38 -42.65
C ALA A 246 -18.49 -21.44 -42.94
N PRO A 247 -18.59 -22.23 -44.04
CA PRO A 247 -17.70 -23.37 -44.24
C PRO A 247 -16.26 -22.94 -44.56
N VAL A 248 -15.32 -23.34 -43.69
CA VAL A 248 -13.88 -23.17 -43.92
C VAL A 248 -13.44 -24.07 -45.07
N SER A 249 -13.28 -23.48 -46.25
CA SER A 249 -12.99 -24.21 -47.49
C SER A 249 -11.50 -24.47 -47.69
N SER A 250 -11.19 -25.64 -48.24
CA SER A 250 -9.88 -26.10 -48.75
C SER A 250 -8.70 -26.12 -47.78
N VAL A 251 -8.37 -27.34 -47.33
CA VAL A 251 -7.08 -27.75 -46.74
C VAL A 251 -5.97 -27.74 -47.79
N THR A 252 -4.77 -27.25 -47.42
CA THR A 252 -3.48 -27.69 -48.02
C THR A 252 -2.41 -27.79 -46.92
N PRO A 253 -1.83 -28.98 -46.64
CA PRO A 253 -0.73 -29.10 -45.68
C PRO A 253 0.62 -28.87 -46.36
N VAL A 254 1.38 -27.88 -45.90
CA VAL A 254 2.77 -27.67 -46.36
C VAL A 254 3.71 -28.43 -45.43
N LEU A 255 3.95 -29.70 -45.74
CA LEU A 255 4.93 -30.55 -45.05
C LEU A 255 5.62 -31.54 -46.02
N GLU A 256 6.07 -31.07 -47.19
CA GLU A 256 6.94 -31.89 -48.05
C GLU A 256 7.85 -31.06 -48.98
N GLU A 257 8.81 -30.33 -48.42
CA GLU A 257 10.00 -29.88 -49.17
C GLU A 257 11.23 -29.71 -48.26
N ALA A 258 11.73 -30.84 -47.73
CA ALA A 258 12.88 -30.87 -46.81
C ALA A 258 13.87 -32.04 -47.04
N ILE A 259 13.76 -32.76 -48.17
CA ILE A 259 14.82 -33.67 -48.68
C ILE A 259 14.91 -33.51 -50.21
N ALA A 260 15.73 -32.56 -50.68
CA ALA A 260 16.37 -32.58 -52.01
C ALA A 260 17.38 -31.43 -52.17
N ILE A 261 18.69 -31.73 -52.25
CA ILE A 261 19.75 -30.92 -52.90
C ILE A 261 19.94 -29.49 -52.29
N VAL A 262 21.03 -29.16 -51.60
CA VAL A 262 22.45 -29.54 -51.80
C VAL A 262 23.07 -30.12 -50.54
#